data_AF-A0A514LAX5-F1
#
_entry.id   AF-A0A514LAX5-F1
#
_cell.length_a   1.000
_cell.length_b   1.000
_cell.length_c   1.000
_cell.angle_alpha   90.00
_cell.angle_beta   90.00
_cell.angle_gamma   90.00
#
_symmetry.space_group_name_H-M   'P 1'
#
loop_
_entity.id
_entity.type
_entity.pdbx_description
1 polymer ?
#
loop_
_entity_poly.entity_id
_entity_poly.type
_entity_poly.pdbx_seq_one_letter_code
_entity_poly.pdbx_strand_id
1 'polypeptide(L)'
;MKKNYLDIIDPIHDFIRVYDHELSIIDNPIFQRLRRIRQLSGAHLTYPAAQHTRFEHSLGVMHIASQAGHVLNEKGFFKYDDIEILRLAGLLHDIGHGPFSHLFEEIIQEKKISHEDFGKEIILKSEIGDILTKNGFDKKLVTKIAFGDSKFQYMNEIVSGALSADMMDYLLRDGYFTGAEHAKIDHKRITQSLDVHQKKLALERSALYSFESMMHSRYQMFKAVYFHKTVRAAEVMLLEALRSSDDEFGFSTFNLDEFIQLTDEYVLSSLLSSKTSKLKRARKFAQDYQNRKLLKCVFESILTSRTNLKKIRTDELRSAISKKSKIEENEIFVDSSVTPSIPLAPSKNESKSVILITNEGGKSSAKEMPISEIPVVSAISGYMNILRIYTHQKNRKKVEIAAKSIIGELE
;
A
#
# COMPACT_ATOMS: atom_id res chain seq x y z
N MET A 1 7.94 -32.20 -24.44
CA MET A 1 8.80 -31.28 -23.66
C MET A 1 8.05 -30.93 -22.38
N LYS A 2 8.69 -31.05 -21.21
CA LYS A 2 8.08 -30.66 -19.93
C LYS A 2 7.82 -29.15 -20.00
N LYS A 3 6.58 -28.69 -19.77
CA LYS A 3 6.33 -27.25 -19.62
C LYS A 3 7.13 -26.78 -18.40
N ASN A 4 7.91 -25.71 -18.58
CA ASN A 4 8.69 -25.03 -17.53
C ASN A 4 7.94 -23.84 -16.93
N TYR A 5 6.63 -23.79 -17.16
CA TYR A 5 5.73 -22.76 -16.67
C TYR A 5 4.34 -23.35 -16.41
N LEU A 6 3.59 -22.70 -15.53
CA LEU A 6 2.16 -22.85 -15.36
C LEU A 6 1.47 -21.49 -15.46
N ASP A 7 0.17 -21.50 -15.71
CA ASP A 7 -0.65 -20.28 -15.74
C ASP A 7 -1.62 -20.31 -14.54
N ILE A 8 -1.58 -19.28 -13.71
CA ILE A 8 -2.53 -19.04 -12.61
C ILE A 8 -3.66 -18.16 -13.14
N ILE A 9 -4.91 -18.57 -12.92
CA ILE A 9 -6.07 -17.74 -13.28
C ILE A 9 -6.17 -16.57 -12.30
N ASP A 10 -6.25 -15.36 -12.83
CA ASP A 10 -6.40 -14.13 -12.04
C ASP A 10 -7.52 -13.26 -12.62
N PRO A 11 -8.44 -12.73 -11.80
CA PRO A 11 -9.60 -11.99 -12.31
C PRO A 11 -9.25 -10.62 -12.90
N ILE A 12 -8.05 -10.11 -12.68
CA ILE A 12 -7.58 -8.81 -13.18
C ILE A 12 -6.81 -8.99 -14.49
N HIS A 13 -5.95 -10.00 -14.53
CA HIS A 13 -4.99 -10.22 -15.62
C HIS A 13 -5.32 -11.41 -16.54
N ASP A 14 -6.46 -12.07 -16.30
CA ASP A 14 -6.92 -13.34 -16.89
C ASP A 14 -6.01 -14.53 -16.54
N PHE A 15 -4.73 -14.45 -16.93
CA PHE A 15 -3.71 -15.47 -16.70
C PHE A 15 -2.37 -14.85 -16.31
N ILE A 16 -1.83 -15.32 -15.17
CA ILE A 16 -0.48 -14.98 -14.72
C ILE A 16 0.41 -16.19 -14.95
N ARG A 17 1.34 -16.06 -15.91
CA ARG A 17 2.37 -17.07 -16.16
C ARG A 17 3.43 -17.05 -15.07
N VAL A 18 3.75 -18.23 -14.54
CA VAL A 18 4.75 -18.45 -13.50
C VAL A 18 5.71 -19.55 -13.94
N TYR A 19 7.00 -19.32 -13.78
CA TYR A 19 8.08 -20.26 -14.13
C TYR A 19 8.54 -21.09 -12.93
N ASP A 20 9.21 -22.23 -13.18
CA ASP A 20 9.63 -23.18 -12.13
C ASP A 20 10.42 -22.55 -10.96
N HIS A 21 11.29 -21.58 -11.25
CA HIS A 21 12.07 -20.89 -10.22
C HIS A 21 11.20 -19.97 -9.35
N GLU A 22 10.17 -19.35 -9.92
CA GLU A 22 9.18 -18.54 -9.18
C GLU A 22 8.23 -19.43 -8.37
N LEU A 23 7.83 -20.59 -8.91
CA LEU A 23 7.00 -21.56 -8.19
C LEU A 23 7.64 -22.01 -6.89
N SER A 24 8.96 -22.23 -6.91
CA SER A 24 9.67 -22.61 -5.68
C SER A 24 9.59 -21.55 -4.56
N ILE A 25 9.43 -20.27 -4.93
CA ILE A 25 9.16 -19.17 -3.99
C ILE A 25 7.68 -19.10 -3.64
N ILE A 26 6.79 -19.21 -4.64
CA ILE A 26 5.34 -19.06 -4.46
C ILE A 26 4.80 -20.16 -3.54
N ASP A 27 5.26 -21.40 -3.71
CA ASP A 27 4.85 -22.54 -2.89
C ASP A 27 5.50 -22.56 -1.50
N ASN A 28 6.45 -21.65 -1.25
CA ASN A 28 7.12 -21.56 0.04
C ASN A 28 6.18 -21.02 1.15
N PRO A 29 6.18 -21.60 2.36
CA PRO A 29 5.33 -21.16 3.47
C PRO A 29 5.43 -19.66 3.80
N ILE A 30 6.63 -19.08 3.69
CA ILE A 30 6.85 -17.65 3.95
C ILE A 30 6.08 -16.78 2.96
N PHE A 31 6.05 -17.16 1.68
CA PHE A 31 5.27 -16.44 0.67
C PHE A 31 3.77 -16.76 0.76
N GLN A 32 3.41 -18.03 1.02
CA GLN A 32 2.03 -18.46 1.26
C GLN A 32 1.38 -17.76 2.48
N ARG A 33 2.18 -17.17 3.38
CA ARG A 33 1.70 -16.28 4.44
C ARG A 33 0.86 -15.13 3.92
N LEU A 34 1.22 -14.57 2.76
CA LEU A 34 0.53 -13.41 2.17
C LEU A 34 -0.94 -13.67 1.88
N ARG A 35 -1.37 -14.94 1.73
CA ARG A 35 -2.78 -15.35 1.60
C ARG A 35 -3.64 -15.06 2.84
N ARG A 36 -3.00 -14.73 3.96
CA ARG A 36 -3.63 -14.48 5.26
C ARG A 36 -3.38 -13.04 5.73
N ILE A 37 -3.01 -12.16 4.79
CA ILE A 37 -2.80 -10.74 5.02
C ILE A 37 -3.63 -10.00 3.97
N ARG A 38 -4.76 -9.42 4.41
CA ARG A 38 -5.66 -8.69 3.51
C ARG A 38 -4.99 -7.44 2.96
N GLN A 39 -5.14 -7.21 1.66
CA GLN A 39 -4.58 -6.03 0.98
C GLN A 39 -5.08 -4.75 1.64
N LEU A 40 -6.40 -4.65 1.86
CA LEU A 40 -7.07 -3.46 2.35
C LEU A 40 -7.55 -3.58 3.81
N SER A 41 -6.91 -4.42 4.62
CA SER A 41 -7.15 -4.51 6.07
C SER A 41 -8.65 -4.57 6.44
N GLY A 42 -9.18 -3.52 7.07
CA GLY A 42 -10.57 -3.42 7.52
C GLY A 42 -11.58 -3.02 6.44
N ALA A 43 -11.15 -2.79 5.20
CA ALA A 43 -12.01 -2.30 4.13
C ALA A 43 -13.16 -3.24 3.80
N HIS A 44 -13.00 -4.55 4.02
CA HIS A 44 -14.05 -5.55 3.84
C HIS A 44 -15.28 -5.31 4.74
N LEU A 45 -15.12 -4.59 5.87
CA LEU A 45 -16.23 -4.14 6.71
C LEU A 45 -16.95 -2.90 6.14
N THR A 46 -16.60 -2.43 4.96
CA THR A 46 -17.37 -1.44 4.17
C THR A 46 -17.71 -2.01 2.80
N TYR A 47 -16.73 -2.64 2.14
CA TYR A 47 -16.80 -3.28 0.83
C TYR A 47 -16.69 -4.80 0.98
N PRO A 48 -17.78 -5.56 1.17
CA PRO A 48 -17.72 -6.96 1.60
C PRO A 48 -16.87 -7.89 0.73
N ALA A 49 -16.74 -7.58 -0.56
CA ALA A 49 -15.94 -8.33 -1.53
C ALA A 49 -14.44 -7.98 -1.53
N ALA A 50 -14.00 -6.93 -0.82
CA ALA A 50 -12.60 -6.53 -0.65
C ALA A 50 -11.83 -7.48 0.28
N GLN A 51 -11.83 -8.77 -0.06
CA GLN A 51 -11.23 -9.87 0.69
C GLN A 51 -9.89 -10.30 0.10
N HIS A 52 -9.48 -9.69 -1.01
CA HIS A 52 -8.22 -10.01 -1.66
C HIS A 52 -7.02 -9.71 -0.76
N THR A 53 -5.95 -10.45 -1.00
CA THR A 53 -4.77 -10.52 -0.15
C THR A 53 -3.52 -10.05 -0.88
N ARG A 54 -2.44 -9.84 -0.12
CA ARG A 54 -1.15 -9.47 -0.69
C ARG A 54 -0.56 -10.54 -1.62
N PHE A 55 -1.04 -11.78 -1.51
CA PHE A 55 -0.57 -12.88 -2.36
C PHE A 55 -0.91 -12.67 -3.83
N GLU A 56 -2.19 -12.52 -4.16
CA GLU A 56 -2.63 -12.30 -5.54
C GLU A 56 -2.18 -10.94 -6.09
N HIS A 57 -2.06 -9.92 -5.22
CA HIS A 57 -1.45 -8.65 -5.58
C HIS A 57 0.01 -8.83 -6.02
N SER A 58 0.83 -9.52 -5.22
CA SER A 58 2.24 -9.79 -5.54
C SER A 58 2.40 -10.56 -6.87
N LEU A 59 1.52 -11.52 -7.17
CA LEU A 59 1.49 -12.20 -8.46
C LEU A 59 1.16 -11.24 -9.61
N GLY A 60 0.20 -10.34 -9.41
CA GLY A 60 -0.18 -9.34 -10.40
C GLY A 60 0.91 -8.30 -10.66
N VAL A 61 1.62 -7.85 -9.62
CA VAL A 61 2.79 -6.96 -9.76
C VAL A 61 3.89 -7.63 -10.56
N MET A 62 4.22 -8.90 -10.26
CA MET A 62 5.16 -9.70 -11.06
C MET A 62 4.73 -9.76 -12.54
N HIS A 63 3.43 -9.97 -12.80
CA HIS A 63 2.89 -10.03 -14.16
C HIS A 63 3.09 -8.72 -14.93
N ILE A 64 2.68 -7.59 -14.35
CA ILE A 64 2.80 -6.27 -15.00
C ILE A 64 4.28 -5.89 -15.17
N ALA A 65 5.12 -6.17 -14.16
CA ALA A 65 6.56 -5.95 -14.23
C ALA A 65 7.21 -6.74 -15.38
N SER A 66 6.76 -7.98 -15.62
CA SER A 66 7.17 -8.78 -16.78
C SER A 66 6.81 -8.11 -18.11
N GLN A 67 5.60 -7.55 -18.22
CA GLN A 67 5.17 -6.86 -19.45
C GLN A 67 6.05 -5.64 -19.72
N ALA A 68 6.31 -4.83 -18.69
CA ALA A 68 7.25 -3.71 -18.79
C ALA A 68 8.66 -4.18 -19.19
N GLY A 69 9.16 -5.26 -18.58
CA GLY A 69 10.46 -5.84 -18.91
C GLY A 69 10.57 -6.27 -20.38
N HIS A 70 9.54 -6.92 -20.94
CA HIS A 70 9.52 -7.33 -22.35
C HIS A 70 9.54 -6.12 -23.30
N VAL A 71 8.72 -5.09 -23.04
CA VAL A 71 8.71 -3.86 -23.84
C VAL A 71 10.09 -3.18 -23.84
N LEU A 72 10.75 -3.12 -22.68
CA LEU A 72 12.08 -2.53 -22.57
C LEU A 72 13.18 -3.43 -23.17
N ASN A 73 12.98 -4.74 -23.22
CA ASN A 73 13.85 -5.66 -23.95
C ASN A 73 13.76 -5.44 -25.47
N GLU A 74 12.55 -5.28 -26.01
CA GLU A 74 12.34 -4.93 -27.43
C GLU A 74 13.01 -3.60 -27.81
N LYS A 75 13.01 -2.64 -26.89
CA LYS A 75 13.71 -1.34 -27.04
C LYS A 75 15.22 -1.40 -26.76
N GLY A 76 15.76 -2.58 -26.42
CA GLY A 76 17.19 -2.81 -26.22
C GLY A 76 17.75 -2.37 -24.86
N PHE A 77 16.90 -2.06 -23.88
CA PHE A 77 17.31 -1.66 -22.53
C PHE A 77 17.50 -2.85 -21.57
N PHE A 78 16.78 -3.96 -21.80
CA PHE A 78 16.82 -5.16 -20.97
C PHE A 78 17.41 -6.33 -21.73
N LYS A 79 18.04 -7.26 -21.01
CA LYS A 79 18.26 -8.65 -21.42
C LYS A 79 17.18 -9.55 -20.82
N TYR A 80 17.10 -10.81 -21.26
CA TYR A 80 16.17 -11.78 -20.69
C TYR A 80 16.38 -11.98 -19.17
N ASP A 81 17.63 -12.09 -18.71
CA ASP A 81 17.96 -12.23 -17.29
C ASP A 81 17.47 -11.02 -16.46
N ASP A 82 17.48 -9.81 -17.04
CA ASP A 82 16.99 -8.60 -16.36
C ASP A 82 15.47 -8.68 -16.13
N ILE A 83 14.73 -9.33 -17.05
CA ILE A 83 13.29 -9.55 -16.91
C ILE A 83 13.01 -10.52 -15.77
N GLU A 84 13.76 -11.62 -15.66
CA GLU A 84 13.59 -12.59 -14.56
C GLU A 84 13.88 -11.95 -13.19
N ILE A 85 14.95 -11.16 -13.10
CA ILE A 85 15.27 -10.39 -11.88
C ILE A 85 14.14 -9.41 -11.54
N LEU A 86 13.62 -8.69 -12.54
CA LEU A 86 12.52 -7.74 -12.35
C LEU A 86 11.23 -8.43 -11.91
N ARG A 87 10.91 -9.60 -12.47
CA ARG A 87 9.76 -10.43 -12.07
C ARG A 87 9.88 -10.88 -10.61
N LEU A 88 11.05 -11.40 -10.21
CA LEU A 88 11.31 -11.79 -8.83
C LEU A 88 11.24 -10.61 -7.86
N ALA A 89 11.73 -9.44 -8.27
CA ALA A 89 11.62 -8.22 -7.46
C ALA A 89 10.15 -7.78 -7.30
N GLY A 90 9.36 -7.80 -8.38
CA GLY A 90 7.92 -7.53 -8.35
C GLY A 90 7.14 -8.55 -7.51
N LEU A 91 7.51 -9.83 -7.57
CA LEU A 91 6.90 -10.89 -6.77
C LEU A 91 7.16 -10.68 -5.27
N LEU A 92 8.35 -10.23 -4.90
CA LEU A 92 8.80 -10.15 -3.50
C LEU A 92 8.66 -8.77 -2.86
N HIS A 93 8.21 -7.75 -3.60
CA HIS A 93 8.13 -6.36 -3.11
C HIS A 93 7.31 -6.21 -1.82
N ASP A 94 6.31 -7.09 -1.65
CA ASP A 94 5.33 -7.04 -0.57
C ASP A 94 5.56 -8.10 0.52
N ILE A 95 6.61 -8.93 0.40
CA ILE A 95 6.85 -10.08 1.30
C ILE A 95 7.07 -9.67 2.75
N GLY A 96 7.45 -8.40 2.98
CA GLY A 96 7.71 -7.82 4.29
C GLY A 96 6.48 -7.26 5.01
N HIS A 97 5.28 -7.34 4.43
CA HIS A 97 4.08 -6.88 5.12
C HIS A 97 3.64 -7.81 6.25
N GLY A 98 3.21 -7.18 7.35
CA GLY A 98 2.61 -7.81 8.52
C GLY A 98 1.07 -7.80 8.48
N PRO A 99 0.43 -8.27 9.56
CA PRO A 99 -1.02 -8.38 9.65
C PRO A 99 -1.71 -7.01 9.58
N PHE A 100 -2.79 -6.91 8.83
CA PHE A 100 -3.48 -5.64 8.54
C PHE A 100 -2.60 -4.61 7.81
N SER A 101 -1.64 -5.10 7.02
CA SER A 101 -0.97 -4.31 5.99
C SER A 101 -0.31 -3.05 6.58
N HIS A 102 -0.59 -1.86 6.02
CA HIS A 102 0.02 -0.61 6.49
C HIS A 102 -0.36 -0.23 7.93
N LEU A 103 -1.42 -0.78 8.52
CA LEU A 103 -1.77 -0.49 9.91
C LEU A 103 -0.76 -1.07 10.89
N PHE A 104 -0.14 -2.21 10.55
CA PHE A 104 0.91 -2.79 11.38
C PHE A 104 2.11 -1.85 11.46
N GLU A 105 2.42 -1.18 10.35
CA GLU A 105 3.54 -0.24 10.28
C GLU A 105 3.37 0.91 11.25
N GLU A 106 2.15 1.43 11.46
CA GLU A 106 1.91 2.48 12.45
C GLU A 106 2.26 2.07 13.88
N ILE A 107 2.29 0.76 14.18
CA ILE A 107 2.67 0.22 15.48
C ILE A 107 4.19 0.07 15.58
N ILE A 108 4.83 -0.49 14.54
CA ILE A 108 6.28 -0.75 14.54
C ILE A 108 7.12 0.49 14.19
N GLN A 109 6.54 1.51 13.55
CA GLN A 109 7.22 2.76 13.19
C GLN A 109 7.69 3.56 14.40
N GLU A 110 7.15 3.30 15.60
CA GLU A 110 7.69 3.85 16.86
C GLU A 110 9.19 3.49 17.04
N LYS A 111 9.65 2.41 16.39
CA LYS A 111 11.06 1.97 16.35
C LYS A 111 11.77 2.23 15.02
N LYS A 112 11.15 2.99 14.10
CA LYS A 112 11.68 3.33 12.77
C LYS A 112 11.94 2.12 11.86
N ILE A 113 11.18 1.03 12.05
CA ILE A 113 11.22 -0.16 11.19
C ILE A 113 10.03 -0.11 10.24
N SER A 114 10.25 -0.46 8.98
CA SER A 114 9.24 -0.52 7.92
C SER A 114 9.00 -1.95 7.42
N HIS A 115 7.92 -2.17 6.69
CA HIS A 115 7.68 -3.43 5.99
C HIS A 115 8.81 -3.75 4.99
N GLU A 116 9.41 -2.74 4.36
CA GLU A 116 10.56 -2.92 3.47
C GLU A 116 11.76 -3.50 4.21
N ASP A 117 12.00 -3.11 5.46
CA ASP A 117 13.11 -3.64 6.27
C ASP A 117 12.90 -5.13 6.58
N PHE A 118 11.68 -5.51 6.96
CA PHE A 118 11.32 -6.93 7.11
C PHE A 118 11.42 -7.68 5.79
N GLY A 119 11.02 -7.07 4.69
CA GLY A 119 11.13 -7.66 3.36
C GLY A 119 12.59 -7.93 2.99
N LYS A 120 13.50 -6.98 3.25
CA LYS A 120 14.95 -7.15 3.08
C LYS A 120 15.47 -8.32 3.93
N GLU A 121 15.09 -8.36 5.20
CA GLU A 121 15.50 -9.41 6.13
C GLU A 121 15.00 -10.80 5.69
N ILE A 122 13.73 -10.92 5.27
CA ILE A 122 13.16 -12.16 4.75
C ILE A 122 13.97 -12.63 3.53
N ILE A 123 14.17 -11.78 2.52
CA ILE A 123 14.89 -12.19 1.30
C ILE A 123 16.35 -12.52 1.60
N LEU A 124 17.01 -11.81 2.52
CA LEU A 124 18.43 -12.01 2.77
C LEU A 124 18.75 -13.17 3.72
N LYS A 125 17.87 -13.44 4.70
CA LYS A 125 18.15 -14.31 5.85
C LYS A 125 17.23 -15.53 6.00
N SER A 126 16.25 -15.73 5.11
CA SER A 126 15.38 -16.91 5.13
C SER A 126 15.58 -17.82 3.91
N GLU A 127 14.85 -18.94 3.91
CA GLU A 127 14.80 -19.91 2.80
C GLU A 127 14.44 -19.28 1.44
N ILE A 128 13.73 -18.14 1.42
CA ILE A 128 13.46 -17.38 0.19
C ILE A 128 14.76 -16.97 -0.50
N GLY A 129 15.74 -16.47 0.26
CA GLY A 129 17.05 -16.10 -0.27
C GLY A 129 17.86 -17.29 -0.76
N ASP A 130 17.74 -18.42 -0.07
CA ASP A 130 18.43 -19.65 -0.42
C ASP A 130 17.87 -20.23 -1.72
N ILE A 131 16.55 -20.15 -1.91
CA ILE A 131 15.87 -20.53 -3.15
C ILE A 131 16.32 -19.64 -4.32
N LEU A 132 16.39 -18.32 -4.14
CA LEU A 132 16.92 -17.40 -5.16
C LEU A 132 18.35 -17.80 -5.58
N THR A 133 19.22 -17.99 -4.59
CA THR A 133 20.63 -18.34 -4.83
C THR A 133 20.76 -19.69 -5.52
N LYS A 134 19.97 -20.69 -5.11
CA LYS A 134 19.96 -22.03 -5.71
C LYS A 134 19.52 -22.02 -7.18
N ASN A 135 18.63 -21.10 -7.55
CA ASN A 135 18.17 -20.91 -8.92
C ASN A 135 19.08 -19.96 -9.75
N GLY A 136 20.23 -19.54 -9.20
CA GLY A 136 21.22 -18.73 -9.92
C GLY A 136 21.01 -17.21 -9.85
N PHE A 137 20.08 -16.73 -9.02
CA PHE A 137 19.81 -15.30 -8.85
C PHE A 137 20.61 -14.69 -7.69
N ASP A 138 21.13 -13.48 -7.88
CA ASP A 138 21.71 -12.70 -6.78
C ASP A 138 20.60 -12.13 -5.89
N LYS A 139 20.36 -12.77 -4.73
CA LYS A 139 19.37 -12.32 -3.76
C LYS A 139 19.56 -10.86 -3.34
N LYS A 140 20.80 -10.36 -3.25
CA LYS A 140 21.04 -8.95 -2.86
C LYS A 140 20.59 -7.98 -3.94
N LEU A 141 20.75 -8.35 -5.22
CA LEU A 141 20.28 -7.52 -6.33
C LEU A 141 18.75 -7.50 -6.38
N VAL A 142 18.10 -8.66 -6.27
CA VAL A 142 16.63 -8.78 -6.22
C VAL A 142 16.07 -7.94 -5.06
N THR A 143 16.64 -8.07 -3.86
CA THR A 143 16.25 -7.26 -2.69
C THR A 143 16.37 -5.76 -2.99
N LYS A 144 17.49 -5.31 -3.56
CA LYS A 144 17.71 -3.90 -3.85
C LYS A 144 16.72 -3.35 -4.87
N ILE A 145 16.32 -4.12 -5.87
CA ILE A 145 15.33 -3.67 -6.87
C ILE A 145 13.93 -3.65 -6.23
N ALA A 146 13.55 -4.70 -5.50
CA ALA A 146 12.24 -4.81 -4.85
C ALA A 146 11.94 -3.63 -3.91
N PHE A 147 12.97 -3.10 -3.23
CA PHE A 147 12.84 -2.00 -2.27
C PHE A 147 13.51 -0.69 -2.72
N GLY A 148 13.80 -0.54 -4.01
CA GLY A 148 14.23 0.75 -4.56
C GLY A 148 15.65 1.23 -4.23
N ASP A 149 16.50 0.36 -3.67
CA ASP A 149 17.88 0.64 -3.24
C ASP A 149 18.94 0.28 -4.30
N SER A 150 18.53 -0.16 -5.50
CA SER A 150 19.46 -0.56 -6.55
C SER A 150 20.04 0.63 -7.32
N LYS A 151 21.19 0.42 -7.96
CA LYS A 151 21.76 1.41 -8.90
C LYS A 151 21.00 1.50 -10.24
N PHE A 152 20.09 0.57 -10.51
CA PHE A 152 19.31 0.48 -11.74
C PHE A 152 17.99 1.22 -11.54
N GLN A 153 18.04 2.54 -11.63
CA GLN A 153 16.93 3.41 -11.25
C GLN A 153 15.63 3.09 -12.00
N TYR A 154 15.68 2.86 -13.32
CA TYR A 154 14.49 2.47 -14.08
C TYR A 154 13.87 1.13 -13.60
N MET A 155 14.67 0.15 -13.13
CA MET A 155 14.13 -1.11 -12.60
C MET A 155 13.42 -0.87 -11.26
N ASN A 156 14.02 -0.04 -10.39
CA ASN A 156 13.39 0.38 -9.15
C ASN A 156 12.05 1.07 -9.43
N GLU A 157 12.00 1.95 -10.43
CA GLU A 157 10.81 2.73 -10.82
C GLU A 157 9.69 1.87 -11.42
N ILE A 158 10.03 0.75 -12.05
CA ILE A 158 9.04 -0.23 -12.54
C ILE A 158 8.38 -0.97 -11.38
N VAL A 159 9.11 -1.28 -10.30
CA VAL A 159 8.53 -1.95 -9.13
C VAL A 159 7.80 -0.95 -8.22
N SER A 160 8.39 0.21 -7.96
CA SER A 160 7.87 1.24 -7.05
C SER A 160 7.99 2.62 -7.68
N GLY A 161 6.92 3.42 -7.71
CA GLY A 161 6.94 4.77 -8.29
C GLY A 161 5.66 5.15 -9.03
N ALA A 162 5.66 6.32 -9.67
CA ALA A 162 4.48 6.86 -10.34
C ALA A 162 4.08 6.13 -11.65
N LEU A 163 4.91 5.22 -12.15
CA LEU A 163 4.62 4.37 -13.32
C LEU A 163 4.80 2.89 -12.98
N SER A 164 4.71 2.52 -11.69
CA SER A 164 5.06 1.18 -11.25
C SER A 164 3.97 0.14 -11.49
N ALA A 165 4.43 -1.10 -11.62
CA ALA A 165 3.61 -2.31 -11.64
C ALA A 165 2.80 -2.48 -10.35
N ASP A 166 3.36 -2.13 -9.19
CA ASP A 166 2.65 -2.09 -7.90
C ASP A 166 1.38 -1.25 -8.00
N MET A 167 1.51 0.00 -8.42
CA MET A 167 0.36 0.90 -8.54
C MET A 167 -0.64 0.46 -9.59
N MET A 168 -0.17 -0.06 -10.72
CA MET A 168 -1.07 -0.55 -11.75
C MET A 168 -1.89 -1.74 -11.25
N ASP A 169 -1.28 -2.68 -10.52
CA ASP A 169 -2.03 -3.83 -10.01
C ASP A 169 -3.01 -3.41 -8.91
N TYR A 170 -2.56 -2.70 -7.86
CA TYR A 170 -3.46 -2.42 -6.74
C TYR A 170 -4.65 -1.56 -7.18
N LEU A 171 -4.48 -0.59 -8.09
CA LEU A 171 -5.60 0.24 -8.53
C LEU A 171 -6.68 -0.61 -9.22
N LEU A 172 -6.26 -1.49 -10.15
CA LEU A 172 -7.18 -2.38 -10.84
C LEU A 172 -7.83 -3.39 -9.88
N ARG A 173 -7.01 -4.03 -9.05
CA ARG A 173 -7.44 -5.09 -8.13
C ARG A 173 -8.36 -4.55 -7.05
N ASP A 174 -7.97 -3.46 -6.39
CA ASP A 174 -8.79 -2.81 -5.38
C ASP A 174 -10.10 -2.31 -5.98
N GLY A 175 -10.07 -1.69 -7.16
CA GLY A 175 -11.28 -1.27 -7.88
C GLY A 175 -12.23 -2.42 -8.15
N TYR A 176 -11.70 -3.54 -8.66
CA TYR A 176 -12.47 -4.74 -8.95
C TYR A 176 -13.14 -5.33 -7.69
N PHE A 177 -12.37 -5.58 -6.64
CA PHE A 177 -12.87 -6.25 -5.44
C PHE A 177 -13.71 -5.33 -4.53
N THR A 178 -13.53 -4.01 -4.61
CA THR A 178 -14.39 -3.06 -3.90
C THR A 178 -15.66 -2.70 -4.69
N GLY A 179 -15.66 -2.95 -6.00
CA GLY A 179 -16.70 -2.45 -6.91
C GLY A 179 -16.60 -0.93 -7.17
N ALA A 180 -15.48 -0.30 -6.80
CA ALA A 180 -15.25 1.12 -7.05
C ALA A 180 -14.89 1.34 -8.53
N GLU A 181 -15.88 1.73 -9.34
CA GLU A 181 -15.70 1.95 -10.78
C GLU A 181 -14.69 3.06 -11.13
N HIS A 182 -14.28 3.87 -10.16
CA HIS A 182 -13.31 4.95 -10.31
C HIS A 182 -11.87 4.45 -10.58
N ALA A 183 -11.57 3.17 -10.33
CA ALA A 183 -10.23 2.61 -10.45
C ALA A 183 -9.87 2.05 -11.85
N LYS A 184 -10.68 2.31 -12.88
CA LYS A 184 -10.42 1.80 -14.23
C LYS A 184 -9.22 2.51 -14.86
N ILE A 185 -8.11 1.80 -14.99
CA ILE A 185 -6.89 2.28 -15.64
C ILE A 185 -6.51 1.40 -16.83
N ASP A 186 -5.89 1.99 -17.85
CA ASP A 186 -5.32 1.25 -18.98
C ASP A 186 -3.83 1.01 -18.75
N HIS A 187 -3.52 0.04 -17.89
CA HIS A 187 -2.13 -0.29 -17.58
C HIS A 187 -1.36 -0.82 -18.82
N LYS A 188 -2.05 -1.46 -19.77
CA LYS A 188 -1.44 -1.98 -21.01
C LYS A 188 -0.92 -0.83 -21.88
N ARG A 189 -1.73 0.22 -22.04
CA ARG A 189 -1.31 1.43 -22.75
C ARG A 189 -0.10 2.11 -22.12
N ILE A 190 -0.02 2.13 -20.78
CA ILE A 190 1.13 2.71 -20.06
C ILE A 190 2.36 1.83 -20.23
N THR A 191 2.26 0.52 -19.92
CA THR A 191 3.37 -0.44 -20.00
C THR A 191 3.98 -0.51 -21.39
N GLN A 192 3.17 -0.53 -22.45
CA GLN A 192 3.63 -0.53 -23.84
C GLN A 192 4.37 0.75 -24.24
N SER A 193 4.11 1.86 -23.55
CA SER A 193 4.78 3.15 -23.81
C SER A 193 5.91 3.48 -22.84
N LEU A 194 6.34 2.53 -22.01
CA LEU A 194 7.52 2.73 -21.17
C LEU A 194 8.79 2.79 -22.04
N ASP A 195 9.71 3.64 -21.62
CA ASP A 195 11.01 3.86 -22.24
C ASP A 195 12.05 4.18 -21.15
N VAL A 196 13.32 4.35 -21.52
CA VAL A 196 14.38 4.72 -20.58
C VAL A 196 15.18 5.90 -21.12
N HIS A 197 15.30 6.95 -20.30
CA HIS A 197 16.15 8.10 -20.59
C HIS A 197 17.10 8.36 -19.44
N GLN A 198 18.40 8.43 -19.72
CA GLN A 198 19.44 8.68 -18.71
C GLN A 198 19.30 7.77 -17.46
N LYS A 199 19.01 6.49 -17.69
CA LYS A 199 18.79 5.45 -16.65
C LYS A 199 17.53 5.63 -15.80
N LYS A 200 16.64 6.56 -16.13
CA LYS A 200 15.33 6.74 -15.49
C LYS A 200 14.22 6.24 -16.40
N LEU A 201 13.15 5.76 -15.79
CA LEU A 201 11.94 5.37 -16.48
C LEU A 201 11.29 6.60 -17.12
N ALA A 202 10.90 6.46 -18.38
CA ALA A 202 10.25 7.47 -19.17
C ALA A 202 8.98 6.90 -19.79
N LEU A 203 8.11 7.80 -20.27
CA LEU A 203 6.84 7.46 -20.90
C LEU A 203 6.78 8.14 -22.27
N GLU A 204 6.33 7.43 -23.29
CA GLU A 204 6.05 8.08 -24.57
C GLU A 204 4.96 9.15 -24.39
N ARG A 205 5.16 10.31 -25.00
CA ARG A 205 4.27 11.47 -24.87
C ARG A 205 2.83 11.14 -25.27
N SER A 206 2.66 10.23 -26.23
CA SER A 206 1.36 9.75 -26.69
C SER A 206 0.58 8.98 -25.62
N ALA A 207 1.19 8.55 -24.51
CA ALA A 207 0.56 7.85 -23.39
C ALA A 207 0.29 8.75 -22.18
N LEU A 208 0.57 10.06 -22.29
CA LEU A 208 0.38 11.00 -21.18
C LEU A 208 -1.06 10.98 -20.65
N TYR A 209 -2.07 10.87 -21.52
CA TYR A 209 -3.47 10.80 -21.10
C TYR A 209 -3.78 9.57 -20.22
N SER A 210 -3.11 8.44 -20.45
CA SER A 210 -3.28 7.24 -19.62
C SER A 210 -2.65 7.44 -18.25
N PHE A 211 -1.51 8.13 -18.18
CA PHE A 211 -0.93 8.55 -16.92
C PHE A 211 -1.86 9.52 -16.16
N GLU A 212 -2.44 10.52 -16.83
CA GLU A 212 -3.42 11.43 -16.22
C GLU A 212 -4.63 10.67 -15.67
N SER A 213 -5.17 9.72 -16.44
CA SER A 213 -6.27 8.85 -16.02
C SER A 213 -5.89 8.03 -14.78
N MET A 214 -4.69 7.44 -14.75
CA MET A 214 -4.21 6.66 -13.61
C MET A 214 -4.05 7.51 -12.34
N MET A 215 -3.50 8.72 -12.46
CA MET A 215 -3.39 9.66 -11.34
C MET A 215 -4.76 10.08 -10.81
N HIS A 216 -5.71 10.34 -11.71
CA HIS A 216 -7.09 10.64 -11.33
C HIS A 216 -7.76 9.45 -10.63
N SER A 217 -7.65 8.24 -11.18
CA SER A 217 -8.17 7.01 -10.56
C SER A 217 -7.60 6.79 -9.17
N ARG A 218 -6.28 6.97 -8.99
CA ARG A 218 -5.64 6.91 -7.67
C ARG A 218 -6.26 7.91 -6.71
N TYR A 219 -6.35 9.18 -7.11
CA TYR A 219 -6.95 10.23 -6.27
C TYR A 219 -8.38 9.87 -5.83
N GLN A 220 -9.19 9.35 -6.75
CA GLN A 220 -10.55 8.90 -6.42
C GLN A 220 -10.56 7.70 -5.49
N MET A 221 -9.69 6.70 -5.69
CA MET A 221 -9.59 5.53 -4.81
C MET A 221 -9.22 5.91 -3.38
N PHE A 222 -8.31 6.88 -3.19
CA PHE A 222 -8.00 7.40 -1.86
C PHE A 222 -9.22 8.02 -1.18
N LYS A 223 -10.02 8.80 -1.89
CA LYS A 223 -11.23 9.42 -1.32
C LYS A 223 -12.35 8.42 -1.07
N ALA A 224 -12.61 7.57 -2.06
CA ALA A 224 -13.77 6.71 -2.10
C ALA A 224 -13.58 5.48 -1.22
N VAL A 225 -12.39 4.87 -1.23
CA VAL A 225 -12.12 3.57 -0.59
C VAL A 225 -11.18 3.72 0.59
N TYR A 226 -9.91 4.10 0.36
CA TYR A 226 -8.87 4.00 1.38
C TYR A 226 -9.13 4.91 2.57
N PHE A 227 -9.58 6.13 2.32
CA PHE A 227 -9.99 7.07 3.36
C PHE A 227 -11.50 7.11 3.55
N HIS A 228 -12.25 6.07 3.20
CA HIS A 228 -13.66 6.03 3.55
C HIS A 228 -13.83 6.01 5.09
N LYS A 229 -14.67 6.89 5.64
CA LYS A 229 -14.84 7.06 7.10
C LYS A 229 -15.17 5.76 7.85
N THR A 230 -15.90 4.84 7.23
CA THR A 230 -16.24 3.54 7.85
C THR A 230 -15.08 2.55 7.79
N VAL A 231 -14.26 2.60 6.75
CA VAL A 231 -13.01 1.83 6.66
C VAL A 231 -12.08 2.32 7.77
N ARG A 232 -11.80 3.62 7.80
CA ARG A 232 -10.98 4.25 8.84
C ARG A 232 -11.50 4.01 10.26
N ALA A 233 -12.81 4.00 10.49
CA ALA A 233 -13.37 3.62 11.80
C ALA A 233 -12.96 2.20 12.25
N ALA A 234 -12.96 1.23 11.33
CA ALA A 234 -12.52 -0.13 11.60
C ALA A 234 -11.01 -0.20 11.84
N GLU A 235 -10.24 0.55 11.06
CA GLU A 235 -8.77 0.60 11.18
C GLU A 235 -8.31 1.26 12.48
N VAL A 236 -8.97 2.35 12.91
CA VAL A 236 -8.76 2.96 14.23
C VAL A 236 -9.00 1.94 15.34
N MET A 237 -10.04 1.09 15.23
CA MET A 237 -10.27 0.04 16.22
C MET A 237 -9.19 -1.04 16.21
N LEU A 238 -8.68 -1.43 15.04
CA LEU A 238 -7.56 -2.35 14.94
C LEU A 238 -6.29 -1.76 15.56
N LEU A 239 -5.98 -0.49 15.26
CA LEU A 239 -4.85 0.22 15.86
C LEU A 239 -4.96 0.28 17.39
N GLU A 240 -6.14 0.57 17.93
CA GLU A 240 -6.38 0.54 19.38
C GLU A 240 -6.19 -0.87 19.95
N ALA A 241 -6.63 -1.92 19.23
CA ALA A 241 -6.44 -3.29 19.65
C ALA A 241 -4.95 -3.67 19.67
N LEU A 242 -4.20 -3.33 18.62
CA LEU A 242 -2.77 -3.61 18.51
C LEU A 242 -1.95 -2.84 19.57
N ARG A 243 -2.15 -1.51 19.69
CA ARG A 243 -1.45 -0.69 20.70
C ARG A 243 -1.69 -1.17 22.11
N SER A 244 -2.93 -1.50 22.46
CA SER A 244 -3.28 -1.97 23.81
C SER A 244 -2.91 -3.43 24.08
N SER A 245 -2.28 -4.11 23.13
CA SER A 245 -1.79 -5.47 23.28
C SER A 245 -0.29 -5.64 23.01
N ASP A 246 0.42 -4.59 22.57
CA ASP A 246 1.85 -4.67 22.25
C ASP A 246 2.70 -5.14 23.43
N ASP A 247 2.41 -4.69 24.67
CA ASP A 247 3.16 -5.12 25.87
C ASP A 247 3.13 -6.64 26.10
N GLU A 248 2.09 -7.34 25.63
CA GLU A 248 1.92 -8.79 25.83
C GLU A 248 2.33 -9.59 24.60
N PHE A 249 2.14 -9.05 23.39
CA PHE A 249 2.49 -9.74 22.14
C PHE A 249 3.89 -9.40 21.65
N GLY A 250 4.47 -8.28 22.06
CA GLY A 250 5.75 -7.81 21.58
C GLY A 250 5.76 -7.55 20.07
N PHE A 251 4.69 -7.01 19.49
CA PHE A 251 4.63 -6.68 18.06
C PHE A 251 5.81 -5.80 17.65
N SER A 252 6.25 -4.93 18.55
CA SER A 252 7.39 -4.05 18.35
C SER A 252 8.76 -4.72 18.60
N THR A 253 8.85 -5.94 19.14
CA THR A 253 10.12 -6.60 19.53
C THR A 253 10.42 -7.89 18.79
N PHE A 254 9.61 -8.27 17.80
CA PHE A 254 9.76 -9.56 17.15
C PHE A 254 11.11 -9.75 16.46
N ASN A 255 11.62 -10.98 16.56
CA ASN A 255 12.62 -11.48 15.64
C ASN A 255 11.96 -11.93 14.31
N LEU A 256 12.78 -12.25 13.31
CA LEU A 256 12.29 -12.63 11.98
C LEU A 256 11.38 -13.86 12.02
N ASP A 257 11.71 -14.88 12.82
CA ASP A 257 10.95 -16.13 12.91
C ASP A 257 9.57 -15.95 13.57
N GLU A 258 9.45 -15.00 14.48
CA GLU A 258 8.18 -14.59 15.08
C GLU A 258 7.36 -13.76 14.07
N PHE A 259 8.00 -12.83 13.35
CA PHE A 259 7.33 -12.00 12.36
C PHE A 259 6.67 -12.81 11.23
N ILE A 260 7.37 -13.82 10.69
CA ILE A 260 6.84 -14.67 9.61
C ILE A 260 5.65 -15.55 10.02
N GLN A 261 5.31 -15.63 11.31
CA GLN A 261 4.11 -16.33 11.78
C GLN A 261 2.88 -15.42 11.82
N LEU A 262 3.07 -14.09 11.78
CA LEU A 262 1.99 -13.14 11.94
C LEU A 262 1.10 -13.05 10.70
N THR A 263 -0.20 -13.10 10.95
CA THR A 263 -1.28 -12.99 9.96
C THR A 263 -2.48 -12.31 10.60
N ASP A 264 -3.42 -11.83 9.79
CA ASP A 264 -4.64 -11.17 10.29
C ASP A 264 -5.38 -12.10 11.27
N GLU A 265 -5.56 -13.37 10.86
CA GLU A 265 -6.29 -14.37 11.63
C GLU A 265 -5.54 -14.75 12.92
N TYR A 266 -4.22 -14.87 12.88
CA TYR A 266 -3.42 -15.20 14.06
C TYR A 266 -3.58 -14.13 15.14
N VAL A 267 -3.44 -12.85 14.77
CA VAL A 267 -3.55 -11.73 15.72
C VAL A 267 -4.96 -11.63 16.31
N LEU A 268 -6.00 -11.67 15.46
CA LEU A 268 -7.38 -11.60 15.94
C LEU A 268 -7.73 -12.77 16.86
N SER A 269 -7.39 -14.00 16.46
CA SER A 269 -7.71 -15.20 17.23
C SER A 269 -7.00 -15.21 18.59
N SER A 270 -5.74 -14.75 18.62
CA SER A 270 -4.98 -14.64 19.86
C SER A 270 -5.57 -13.61 20.82
N LEU A 271 -5.99 -12.44 20.30
CA LEU A 271 -6.67 -11.41 21.09
C LEU A 271 -8.02 -11.89 21.64
N LEU A 272 -8.81 -12.58 20.83
CA LEU A 272 -10.15 -13.03 21.18
C LEU A 272 -10.12 -14.19 22.20
N SER A 273 -9.17 -15.11 22.06
CA SER A 273 -9.01 -16.27 22.95
C SER A 273 -8.34 -15.93 24.28
N SER A 274 -7.65 -14.80 24.36
CA SER A 274 -6.97 -14.35 25.57
C SER A 274 -7.92 -14.18 26.75
N LYS A 275 -7.49 -14.70 27.92
CA LYS A 275 -8.22 -14.58 29.20
C LYS A 275 -7.62 -13.56 30.16
N THR A 276 -6.43 -13.01 29.85
CA THR A 276 -5.77 -12.04 30.74
C THR A 276 -6.58 -10.75 30.84
N SER A 277 -6.64 -10.18 32.05
CA SER A 277 -7.31 -8.90 32.30
C SER A 277 -6.60 -7.74 31.60
N LYS A 278 -5.29 -7.85 31.37
CA LYS A 278 -4.49 -6.83 30.67
C LYS A 278 -4.98 -6.60 29.23
N LEU A 279 -5.34 -7.68 28.52
CA LEU A 279 -5.83 -7.62 27.15
C LEU A 279 -7.35 -7.35 27.04
N LYS A 280 -8.02 -6.98 28.14
CA LYS A 280 -9.48 -6.76 28.14
C LYS A 280 -9.90 -5.67 27.13
N ARG A 281 -9.14 -4.58 27.03
CA ARG A 281 -9.42 -3.47 26.09
C ARG A 281 -9.18 -3.92 24.64
N ALA A 282 -8.01 -4.50 24.35
CA ALA A 282 -7.67 -5.00 23.03
C ALA A 282 -8.68 -6.02 22.51
N ARG A 283 -9.02 -7.01 23.35
CA ARG A 283 -10.04 -8.02 23.07
C ARG A 283 -11.41 -7.42 22.79
N LYS A 284 -11.80 -6.34 23.50
CA LYS A 284 -13.08 -5.67 23.26
C LYS A 284 -13.10 -5.01 21.87
N PHE A 285 -12.03 -4.33 21.47
CA PHE A 285 -11.93 -3.74 20.13
C PHE A 285 -11.90 -4.80 19.04
N ALA A 286 -11.13 -5.88 19.21
CA ALA A 286 -11.12 -7.01 18.29
C ALA A 286 -12.52 -7.65 18.14
N GLN A 287 -13.23 -7.84 19.25
CA GLN A 287 -14.59 -8.40 19.24
C GLN A 287 -15.60 -7.46 18.56
N ASP A 288 -15.50 -6.16 18.80
CA ASP A 288 -16.37 -5.18 18.16
C ASP A 288 -16.07 -5.03 16.67
N TYR A 289 -14.79 -5.08 16.29
CA TYR A 289 -14.33 -5.12 14.89
C TYR A 289 -14.93 -6.34 14.17
N GLN A 290 -14.76 -7.53 14.74
CA GLN A 290 -15.27 -8.79 14.16
C GLN A 290 -16.81 -8.78 14.01
N ASN A 291 -17.52 -8.19 14.98
CA ASN A 291 -18.98 -8.06 14.94
C ASN A 291 -19.47 -6.78 14.22
N ARG A 292 -18.57 -6.04 13.56
CA ARG A 292 -18.86 -4.78 12.86
C ARG A 292 -19.58 -3.74 13.73
N LYS A 293 -19.34 -3.74 15.05
CA LYS A 293 -19.77 -2.73 16.02
C LYS A 293 -18.83 -1.52 15.99
N LEU A 294 -18.75 -0.89 14.82
CA LEU A 294 -17.75 0.14 14.52
C LEU A 294 -17.99 1.45 15.27
N LEU A 295 -16.89 2.14 15.57
CA LEU A 295 -16.90 3.53 16.03
C LEU A 295 -17.66 4.43 15.05
N LYS A 296 -18.24 5.52 15.57
CA LYS A 296 -19.03 6.47 14.78
C LYS A 296 -18.23 7.72 14.51
N CYS A 297 -18.07 8.06 13.23
CA CYS A 297 -17.54 9.35 12.80
C CYS A 297 -18.55 10.43 13.18
N VAL A 298 -18.11 11.40 14.00
CA VAL A 298 -18.95 12.51 14.48
C VAL A 298 -18.52 13.86 13.95
N PHE A 299 -17.30 13.94 13.41
CA PHE A 299 -16.77 15.10 12.74
C PHE A 299 -15.84 14.64 11.63
N GLU A 300 -15.85 15.35 10.51
CA GLU A 300 -14.98 15.16 9.36
C GLU A 300 -14.68 16.52 8.76
N SER A 301 -13.39 16.80 8.53
CA SER A 301 -12.93 17.94 7.73
C SER A 301 -11.89 17.44 6.74
N ILE A 302 -12.03 17.88 5.49
CA ILE A 302 -11.15 17.51 4.37
C ILE A 302 -10.38 18.76 3.96
N LEU A 303 -9.09 18.78 4.26
CA LEU A 303 -8.19 19.88 3.94
C LEU A 303 -7.28 19.42 2.79
N THR A 304 -7.59 19.87 1.58
CA THR A 304 -6.68 19.71 0.45
C THR A 304 -5.70 20.88 0.48
N SER A 305 -4.42 20.59 0.68
CA SER A 305 -3.38 21.61 0.75
C SER A 305 -2.22 21.26 -0.18
N ARG A 306 -1.59 22.28 -0.77
CA ARG A 306 -0.37 22.10 -1.58
C ARG A 306 0.86 21.76 -0.74
N THR A 307 0.79 21.96 0.57
CA THR A 307 1.85 21.65 1.53
C THR A 307 1.35 20.62 2.52
N ASN A 308 2.24 19.75 3.00
CA ASN A 308 1.92 18.87 4.11
C ASN A 308 1.62 19.76 5.34
N LEU A 309 0.40 19.71 5.86
CA LEU A 309 0.04 20.46 7.06
C LEU A 309 0.84 19.88 8.24
N LYS A 310 1.27 20.74 9.18
CA LYS A 310 1.93 20.26 10.41
C LYS A 310 1.05 19.18 11.06
N LYS A 311 1.66 18.07 11.48
CA LYS A 311 0.98 16.96 12.17
C LYS A 311 0.05 17.56 13.23
N ILE A 312 -1.26 17.44 13.00
CA ILE A 312 -2.27 17.93 13.94
C ILE A 312 -1.94 17.30 15.30
N ARG A 313 -1.88 18.11 16.36
CA ARG A 313 -1.64 17.59 17.71
C ARG A 313 -2.89 16.85 18.17
N THR A 314 -3.00 15.60 17.76
CA THR A 314 -4.16 14.73 17.97
C THR A 314 -4.50 14.60 19.45
N ASP A 315 -3.48 14.57 20.32
CA ASP A 315 -3.67 14.46 21.77
C ASP A 315 -4.24 15.73 22.39
N GLU A 316 -3.75 16.91 21.99
CA GLU A 316 -4.31 18.19 22.45
C GLU A 316 -5.77 18.34 22.02
N LEU A 317 -6.08 17.97 20.78
CA LEU A 317 -7.45 18.00 20.27
C LEU A 317 -8.35 17.01 21.02
N ARG A 318 -7.86 15.79 21.29
CA ARG A 318 -8.56 14.78 22.10
C ARG A 318 -8.87 15.31 23.50
N SER A 319 -7.87 15.89 24.18
CA SER A 319 -8.04 16.48 25.51
C SER A 319 -9.02 17.65 25.52
N ALA A 320 -8.98 18.51 24.50
CA ALA A 320 -9.92 19.62 24.39
C ALA A 320 -11.38 19.13 24.23
N ILE A 321 -11.59 18.13 23.35
CA ILE A 321 -12.92 17.54 23.12
C ILE A 321 -13.41 16.82 24.38
N SER A 322 -12.54 16.09 25.08
CA SER A 322 -12.86 15.44 26.36
C SER A 322 -13.36 16.44 27.40
N LYS A 323 -12.58 17.51 27.65
CA LYS A 323 -12.94 18.58 28.61
C LYS A 323 -14.30 19.21 28.29
N LYS A 324 -14.59 19.47 27.01
CA LYS A 324 -15.84 20.12 26.58
C LYS A 324 -17.04 19.17 26.58
N SER A 325 -16.85 17.92 26.16
CA SER A 325 -17.93 16.92 26.08
C SER A 325 -18.23 16.20 27.40
N LYS A 326 -17.30 16.28 28.38
CA LYS A 326 -17.31 15.51 29.63
C LYS A 326 -17.33 14.00 29.37
N ILE A 327 -16.65 13.56 28.32
CA ILE A 327 -16.44 12.16 27.96
C ILE A 327 -14.95 11.86 28.12
N GLU A 328 -14.63 10.73 28.74
CA GLU A 328 -13.24 10.28 28.94
C GLU A 328 -12.45 10.28 27.63
N GLU A 329 -11.17 10.69 27.70
CA GLU A 329 -10.30 10.79 26.51
C GLU A 329 -10.19 9.46 25.76
N ASN A 330 -10.18 8.34 26.49
CA ASN A 330 -10.04 7.00 25.93
C ASN A 330 -11.27 6.49 25.16
N GLU A 331 -12.34 7.29 25.08
CA GLU A 331 -13.57 7.07 24.30
C GLU A 331 -13.68 8.04 23.10
N ILE A 332 -12.67 8.89 22.88
CA ILE A 332 -12.58 9.87 21.79
C ILE A 332 -11.34 9.55 20.94
N PHE A 333 -11.54 9.24 19.67
CA PHE A 333 -10.48 8.82 18.77
C PHE A 333 -10.31 9.87 17.68
N VAL A 334 -9.09 10.39 17.54
CA VAL A 334 -8.73 11.42 16.56
C VAL A 334 -7.88 10.73 15.50
N ASP A 335 -8.37 10.72 14.26
CA ASP A 335 -7.71 10.17 13.09
C ASP A 335 -7.29 11.32 12.17
N SER A 336 -5.99 11.43 11.91
CA SER A 336 -5.42 12.44 11.01
C SER A 336 -4.72 11.69 9.87
N SER A 337 -5.49 11.33 8.85
CA SER A 337 -4.98 10.61 7.69
C SER A 337 -4.38 11.59 6.68
N VAL A 338 -3.13 11.34 6.27
CA VAL A 338 -2.39 12.16 5.30
C VAL A 338 -1.77 11.26 4.25
N THR A 339 -1.95 11.59 2.98
CA THR A 339 -1.26 10.93 1.87
C THR A 339 -0.93 11.95 0.78
N PRO A 340 0.21 11.83 0.10
CA PRO A 340 0.45 12.60 -1.11
C PRO A 340 -0.51 12.12 -2.21
N SER A 341 -1.11 13.07 -2.91
CA SER A 341 -2.01 12.79 -4.05
C SER A 341 -1.27 12.16 -5.23
N ILE A 342 0.04 12.38 -5.31
CA ILE A 342 0.95 11.75 -6.27
C ILE A 342 1.79 10.70 -5.55
N PRO A 343 2.01 9.51 -6.12
CA PRO A 343 2.90 8.51 -5.53
C PRO A 343 4.29 9.06 -5.26
N LEU A 344 4.93 8.51 -4.23
CA LEU A 344 6.34 8.73 -3.98
C LEU A 344 7.17 7.94 -5.00
N ALA A 345 8.30 8.51 -5.41
CA ALA A 345 9.35 7.79 -6.13
C ALA A 345 10.03 6.77 -5.20
N PRO A 346 10.83 5.80 -5.72
CA PRO A 346 11.61 4.87 -4.90
C PRO A 346 12.43 5.54 -3.79
N SER A 347 12.94 6.74 -4.06
CA SER A 347 13.67 7.57 -3.08
C SER A 347 12.83 8.10 -1.90
N LYS A 348 11.54 7.74 -1.83
CA LYS A 348 10.54 8.20 -0.85
C LYS A 348 10.22 9.70 -0.90
N ASN A 349 10.64 10.37 -1.97
CA ASN A 349 10.26 11.74 -2.29
C ASN A 349 9.10 11.74 -3.29
N GLU A 350 8.24 12.76 -3.24
CA GLU A 350 7.20 12.92 -4.28
C GLU A 350 7.81 12.96 -5.68
N SER A 351 7.18 12.25 -6.62
CA SER A 351 7.51 12.39 -8.03
C SER A 351 7.17 13.81 -8.48
N LYS A 352 8.21 14.61 -8.75
CA LYS A 352 8.06 16.03 -9.15
C LYS A 352 7.84 16.20 -10.65
N SER A 353 8.13 15.17 -11.44
CA SER A 353 8.11 15.20 -12.90
C SER A 353 7.91 13.81 -13.50
N VAL A 354 7.55 13.78 -14.77
CA VAL A 354 7.56 12.59 -15.64
C VAL A 354 8.44 12.90 -16.85
N ILE A 355 9.30 11.97 -17.24
CA ILE A 355 10.10 12.12 -18.46
C ILE A 355 9.26 11.65 -19.65
N LEU A 356 9.05 12.54 -20.62
CA LEU A 356 8.27 12.25 -21.83
C LEU A 356 9.16 12.07 -23.05
N ILE A 357 9.00 10.96 -23.77
CA ILE A 357 9.69 10.67 -25.03
C ILE A 357 8.81 11.05 -26.21
N THR A 358 9.36 11.79 -27.16
CA THR A 358 8.71 12.12 -28.44
C THR A 358 9.59 11.65 -29.57
N ASN A 359 9.01 10.84 -30.47
CA ASN A 359 9.68 10.32 -31.66
C ASN A 359 9.09 11.01 -32.89
N GLU A 360 9.85 11.92 -33.49
CA GLU A 360 9.44 12.68 -34.68
C GLU A 360 10.52 12.54 -35.77
N GLY A 361 10.12 12.11 -36.96
CA GLY A 361 11.02 11.99 -38.12
C GLY A 361 12.25 11.09 -37.87
N GLY A 362 12.11 10.04 -37.06
CA GLY A 362 13.19 9.13 -36.71
C GLY A 362 14.17 9.66 -35.65
N LYS A 363 13.94 10.85 -35.10
CA LYS A 363 14.69 11.40 -33.96
C LYS A 363 13.88 11.26 -32.69
N SER A 364 14.52 10.71 -31.65
CA SER A 364 13.95 10.65 -30.31
C SER A 364 14.41 11.84 -29.48
N SER A 365 13.48 12.48 -28.80
CA SER A 365 13.74 13.58 -27.86
C SER A 365 13.06 13.29 -26.52
N ALA A 366 13.73 13.65 -25.44
CA ALA A 366 13.20 13.52 -24.08
C ALA A 366 12.98 14.89 -23.47
N LYS A 367 11.81 15.10 -22.86
CA LYS A 367 11.51 16.30 -22.07
C LYS A 367 11.04 15.88 -20.67
N GLU A 368 11.70 16.37 -19.65
CA GLU A 368 11.19 16.28 -18.29
C GLU A 368 10.03 17.28 -18.13
N MET A 369 8.84 16.77 -17.85
CA MET A 369 7.63 17.57 -17.63
C MET A 369 7.31 17.58 -16.14
N PRO A 370 7.38 18.74 -15.46
CA PRO A 370 6.93 18.87 -14.08
C PRO A 370 5.47 18.47 -13.93
N ILE A 371 5.11 17.82 -12.81
CA ILE A 371 3.71 17.48 -12.52
C ILE A 371 2.81 18.72 -12.50
N SER A 372 3.34 19.87 -12.09
CA SER A 372 2.65 21.16 -12.11
C SER A 372 2.28 21.65 -13.51
N GLU A 373 2.89 21.12 -14.57
CA GLU A 373 2.59 21.46 -15.96
C GLU A 373 1.56 20.51 -16.60
N ILE A 374 1.19 19.42 -15.93
CA ILE A 374 0.18 18.46 -16.41
C ILE A 374 -1.18 18.89 -15.83
N PRO A 375 -2.11 19.50 -16.60
CA PRO A 375 -3.25 20.24 -16.03
C PRO A 375 -4.12 19.42 -15.08
N VAL A 376 -4.51 18.20 -15.47
CA VAL A 376 -5.35 17.32 -14.65
C VAL A 376 -4.64 16.91 -13.36
N VAL A 377 -3.37 16.52 -13.49
CA VAL A 377 -2.57 16.02 -12.36
C VAL A 377 -2.20 17.16 -11.41
N SER A 378 -1.89 18.34 -11.94
CA SER A 378 -1.61 19.55 -11.16
C SER A 378 -2.79 19.96 -10.31
N ALA A 379 -4.02 19.90 -10.84
CA ALA A 379 -5.24 20.25 -10.11
C ALA A 379 -5.48 19.37 -8.88
N ILE A 380 -5.05 18.10 -8.93
CA ILE A 380 -5.20 17.12 -7.84
C ILE A 380 -3.92 16.95 -7.00
N SER A 381 -2.81 17.57 -7.40
CA SER A 381 -1.50 17.46 -6.72
C SER A 381 -1.50 18.12 -5.34
N GLY A 382 -0.58 17.70 -4.48
CA GLY A 382 -0.48 18.12 -3.08
C GLY A 382 -0.80 16.98 -2.11
N TYR A 383 -1.39 17.32 -0.96
CA TYR A 383 -1.73 16.38 0.09
C TYR A 383 -3.23 16.33 0.33
N MET A 384 -3.74 15.11 0.49
CA MET A 384 -5.07 14.87 1.01
C MET A 384 -4.97 14.68 2.52
N ASN A 385 -5.38 15.70 3.27
CA ASN A 385 -5.44 15.63 4.73
C ASN A 385 -6.90 15.50 5.15
N ILE A 386 -7.20 14.46 5.92
CA ILE A 386 -8.54 14.24 6.45
C ILE A 386 -8.44 14.10 7.96
N LEU A 387 -9.12 15.01 8.66
CA LEU A 387 -9.28 14.97 10.11
C LEU A 387 -10.65 14.39 10.45
N ARG A 388 -10.68 13.34 11.26
CA ARG A 388 -11.91 12.75 11.77
C ARG A 388 -11.88 12.55 13.26
N ILE A 389 -13.04 12.73 13.86
CA ILE A 389 -13.30 12.39 15.26
C ILE A 389 -14.26 11.23 15.28
N TYR A 390 -13.88 10.16 15.98
CA TYR A 390 -14.71 9.00 16.22
C TYR A 390 -15.01 8.83 17.71
N THR A 391 -16.16 8.22 18.00
CA THR A 391 -16.50 7.79 19.36
C THR A 391 -17.48 6.62 19.33
N HIS A 392 -17.73 5.98 20.47
CA HIS A 392 -18.77 4.96 20.60
C HIS A 392 -20.17 5.55 20.44
N GLN A 393 -21.12 4.73 19.95
CA GLN A 393 -22.50 5.13 19.67
C GLN A 393 -23.17 5.91 20.81
N LYS A 394 -22.96 5.50 22.07
CA LYS A 394 -23.52 6.12 23.28
C LYS A 394 -23.09 7.59 23.48
N ASN A 395 -21.91 7.99 22.98
CA ASN A 395 -21.32 9.30 23.22
C ASN A 395 -21.53 10.28 22.05
N ARG A 396 -22.12 9.81 20.94
CA ARG A 396 -22.16 10.48 19.64
C ARG A 396 -22.52 11.97 19.73
N LYS A 397 -23.68 12.30 20.31
CA LYS A 397 -24.19 13.68 20.38
C LYS A 397 -23.26 14.62 21.17
N LYS A 398 -22.72 14.16 22.31
CA LYS A 398 -21.88 15.00 23.18
C LYS A 398 -20.53 15.30 22.52
N VAL A 399 -19.92 14.29 21.91
CA VAL A 399 -18.63 14.46 21.22
C VAL A 399 -18.78 15.26 19.93
N GLU A 400 -19.87 15.06 19.18
CA GLU A 400 -20.18 15.85 17.97
C GLU A 400 -20.26 17.35 18.26
N ILE A 401 -21.04 17.75 19.28
CA ILE A 401 -21.21 19.16 19.66
C ILE A 401 -19.87 19.77 20.10
N ALA A 402 -19.09 19.04 20.91
CA ALA A 402 -17.79 19.50 21.36
C ALA A 402 -16.79 19.65 20.21
N ALA A 403 -16.69 18.65 19.33
CA ALA A 403 -15.81 18.67 18.17
C ALA A 403 -16.16 19.82 17.21
N LYS A 404 -17.45 20.01 16.89
CA LYS A 404 -17.90 21.12 16.02
C LYS A 404 -17.59 22.49 16.60
N SER A 405 -17.73 22.70 17.90
CA SER A 405 -17.38 24.00 18.49
C SER A 405 -15.86 24.22 18.60
N ILE A 406 -15.06 23.17 18.84
CA ILE A 406 -13.60 23.35 18.93
C ILE A 406 -12.98 23.51 17.54
N ILE A 407 -13.46 22.74 16.55
CA ILE A 407 -12.84 22.62 15.23
C ILE A 407 -13.58 23.46 14.18
N GLY A 408 -14.91 23.52 14.24
CA GLY A 408 -15.70 24.32 13.29
C GLY A 408 -15.59 25.83 13.50
N GLU A 409 -14.96 26.29 14.58
CA GLU A 409 -14.52 27.68 14.75
C GLU A 409 -13.16 27.96 14.10
N LEU A 410 -12.49 26.94 13.52
CA LEU A 410 -11.18 27.03 12.85
C LEU A 410 -11.24 26.96 11.31
N GLU A 411 -12.42 26.69 10.74
CA GLU A 411 -12.75 26.84 9.30
C GLU A 411 -13.35 28.24 9.07
#